data_AF-A0A0F0GGG3-F1
#
_entry.id   AF-A0A0F0GGG3-F1
#
_cell.length_a   1.000
_cell.length_b   1.000
_cell.length_c   1.000
_cell.angle_alpha   90.00
_cell.angle_beta   90.00
_cell.angle_gamma   90.00
#
_symmetry.space_group_name_H-M   'P 1'
#
loop_
_entity.id
_entity.type
_entity.pdbx_description
1 polymer ?
#
loop_
_entity_poly.entity_id
_entity_poly.type
_entity_poly.pdbx_seq_one_letter_code
_entity_poly.pdbx_strand_id
1 'polypeptide(L)'
;PSCDTFKHGGPNGFLDLFTKDSSYAKQWKYTNAPDADARAVQVALLAQQWATEQGKGSQIAPEIAKAAKMGDYLRYAMFDKYFKRIGNCTSPSSCPGGTGKSSEHYLMSWYYAWGGATDTSAGWAWRIGDGASHQGYQNPLAAYALSNVPALKPLSATGQQDWSTSLNRQMELLQWLQSADGALAGGVTNSWEGQYGTPPAGTPTFYGMFYDPHPVWRDPPSNRWFGFQVWGLERTAALYRMTGDARAKKILDKWVTWALANTTTGANFQIPADLEWTGAPDTWNATNPGANANLHVRVVNKNQDVGVAASYAKVLLNYAAKSGNAQAKATGEALLTGLLAHQDSIGIATPEVRTDYNRFDDTYNATTGEGPYVPPGWTGKMPNGDQIAQGSSFLSMRSMFKNDPQWPKVQSYLNGGPAPEFTYHRFWAQTEIATA
;
A
#
# COMPACT_ATOMS: atom_id res chain seq x y z
N PRO A 1 21.07 -1.20 -7.03
CA PRO A 1 21.30 -1.14 -5.56
C PRO A 1 20.89 0.25 -5.03
N SER A 2 20.50 0.38 -3.76
CA SER A 2 20.12 1.68 -3.17
C SER A 2 21.31 2.66 -3.11
N CYS A 3 22.48 2.16 -2.73
CA CYS A 3 23.76 2.84 -2.92
C CYS A 3 24.41 2.31 -4.19
N ASP A 4 24.40 3.12 -5.25
CA ASP A 4 24.99 2.78 -6.54
C ASP A 4 26.39 3.39 -6.67
N THR A 5 27.38 2.51 -6.58
CA THR A 5 28.81 2.85 -6.69
C THR A 5 29.40 2.50 -8.06
N PHE A 6 28.56 2.12 -9.02
CA PHE A 6 28.91 1.64 -10.36
C PHE A 6 29.65 0.30 -10.39
N LYS A 7 29.69 -0.41 -9.26
CA LYS A 7 30.36 -1.71 -9.15
C LYS A 7 29.68 -2.81 -9.98
N HIS A 8 28.37 -2.71 -10.17
CA HIS A 8 27.53 -3.67 -10.89
C HIS A 8 26.59 -2.91 -11.82
N GLY A 9 26.01 -3.58 -12.82
CA GLY A 9 25.24 -2.92 -13.88
C GLY A 9 26.12 -2.62 -15.10
N GLY A 10 25.84 -1.51 -15.78
CA GLY A 10 26.62 -0.96 -16.88
C GLY A 10 27.68 0.06 -16.41
N PRO A 11 28.24 0.89 -17.31
CA PRO A 11 29.27 1.87 -16.98
C PRO A 11 28.86 2.90 -15.90
N ASN A 12 27.56 3.23 -15.83
CA ASN A 12 26.98 4.17 -14.86
C ASN A 12 26.21 3.44 -13.75
N GLY A 13 26.60 2.20 -13.44
CA GLY A 13 25.82 1.33 -12.58
C GLY A 13 24.48 0.96 -13.20
N PHE A 14 23.39 1.21 -12.48
CA PHE A 14 22.02 1.00 -12.98
C PHE A 14 21.29 2.31 -13.27
N LEU A 15 21.95 3.47 -13.14
CA LEU A 15 21.26 4.76 -13.11
C LEU A 15 20.58 5.12 -14.43
N ASP A 16 21.25 4.86 -15.54
CA ASP A 16 20.82 5.18 -16.90
C ASP A 16 19.76 4.22 -17.46
N LEU A 17 19.38 3.18 -16.71
CA LEU A 17 18.14 2.43 -16.95
C LEU A 17 16.89 3.22 -16.52
N PHE A 18 17.04 4.14 -15.56
CA PHE A 18 15.90 4.78 -14.89
C PHE A 18 15.80 6.27 -15.16
N THR A 19 16.92 6.97 -15.23
CA THR A 19 16.96 8.43 -15.44
C THR A 19 17.95 8.74 -16.54
N LYS A 20 17.51 9.51 -17.55
CA LYS A 20 18.41 10.06 -18.55
C LYS A 20 18.99 11.38 -18.05
N ASP A 21 20.30 11.47 -17.96
CA ASP A 21 21.03 12.68 -17.60
C ASP A 21 22.26 12.85 -18.52
N SER A 22 22.81 14.06 -18.57
CA SER A 22 24.05 14.39 -19.26
C SER A 22 25.29 13.75 -18.63
N SER A 23 25.24 13.47 -17.31
CA SER A 23 26.30 12.82 -16.55
C SER A 23 25.74 12.06 -15.37
N TYR A 24 26.47 11.04 -14.89
CA TYR A 24 26.04 10.20 -13.78
C TYR A 24 27.04 10.25 -12.63
N ALA A 25 26.53 10.48 -11.41
CA ALA A 25 27.31 10.45 -10.18
C ALA A 25 26.94 9.22 -9.33
N LYS A 26 27.95 8.63 -8.68
CA LYS A 26 27.74 7.63 -7.63
C LYS A 26 26.85 8.25 -6.56
N GLN A 27 25.84 7.50 -6.14
CA GLN A 27 24.75 8.08 -5.35
C GLN A 27 24.07 7.05 -4.48
N TRP A 28 23.38 7.54 -3.46
CA TRP A 28 22.50 6.76 -2.61
C TRP A 28 21.06 7.29 -2.76
N LYS A 29 20.09 6.39 -2.66
CA LYS A 29 18.67 6.71 -2.67
C LYS A 29 17.86 5.67 -1.90
N TYR A 30 16.84 6.13 -1.20
CA TYR A 30 15.92 5.31 -0.43
C TYR A 30 14.48 5.69 -0.76
N THR A 31 13.59 4.72 -0.70
CA THR A 31 12.16 4.88 -0.92
C THR A 31 11.44 4.33 0.29
N ASN A 32 10.59 5.15 0.90
CA ASN A 32 9.73 4.73 2.00
C ASN A 32 8.45 4.07 1.47
N ALA A 33 7.89 3.15 2.25
CA ALA A 33 6.53 2.64 2.09
C ALA A 33 5.66 3.22 3.23
N PRO A 34 4.88 4.28 2.99
CA PRO A 34 4.18 5.02 4.06
C PRO A 34 3.20 4.19 4.87
N ASP A 35 2.59 3.16 4.26
CA ASP A 35 1.70 2.23 4.97
C ASP A 35 2.44 1.46 6.08
N ALA A 36 3.72 1.13 5.86
CA ALA A 36 4.56 0.38 6.80
C ALA A 36 4.99 1.24 7.98
N ASP A 37 5.49 2.45 7.75
CA ASP A 37 5.85 3.39 8.81
C ASP A 37 4.60 3.81 9.61
N ALA A 38 3.46 4.04 8.95
CA ALA A 38 2.21 4.30 9.63
C ALA A 38 1.75 3.10 10.49
N ARG A 39 1.92 1.87 10.00
CA ARG A 39 1.64 0.64 10.77
C ARG A 39 2.56 0.53 11.99
N ALA A 40 3.83 0.91 11.89
CA ALA A 40 4.74 0.93 13.05
C ALA A 40 4.28 1.94 14.11
N VAL A 41 3.81 3.12 13.71
CA VAL A 41 3.21 4.11 14.63
C VAL A 41 1.93 3.57 15.28
N GLN A 42 1.05 2.91 14.50
CA GLN A 42 -0.14 2.24 15.03
C GLN A 42 0.23 1.20 16.09
N VAL A 43 1.26 0.37 15.86
CA VAL A 43 1.73 -0.61 16.85
C VAL A 43 2.28 0.09 18.09
N ALA A 44 3.01 1.20 17.94
CA ALA A 44 3.50 1.99 19.06
C ALA A 44 2.36 2.56 19.93
N LEU A 45 1.22 2.95 19.32
CA LEU A 45 0.02 3.35 20.06
C LEU A 45 -0.49 2.21 20.96
N LEU A 46 -0.64 1.01 20.40
CA LEU A 46 -1.13 -0.15 21.14
C LEU A 46 -0.14 -0.55 22.26
N ALA A 47 1.15 -0.55 21.96
CA ALA A 47 2.20 -0.83 22.95
C ALA A 47 2.19 0.19 24.10
N GLN A 48 2.04 1.49 23.78
CA GLN A 48 1.89 2.55 24.78
C GLN A 48 0.68 2.28 25.67
N GLN A 49 -0.47 1.94 25.09
CA GLN A 49 -1.68 1.63 25.84
C GLN A 49 -1.45 0.44 26.79
N TRP A 50 -1.00 -0.71 26.28
CA TRP A 50 -0.83 -1.93 27.07
C TRP A 50 0.25 -1.77 28.15
N ALA A 51 1.37 -1.13 27.84
CA ALA A 51 2.40 -0.86 28.83
C ALA A 51 1.92 0.12 29.92
N THR A 52 1.08 1.10 29.56
CA THR A 52 0.47 2.00 30.56
C THR A 52 -0.47 1.24 31.49
N GLU A 53 -1.33 0.37 30.95
CA GLU A 53 -2.23 -0.49 31.73
C GLU A 53 -1.47 -1.41 32.71
N GLN A 54 -0.25 -1.81 32.36
CA GLN A 54 0.62 -2.63 33.20
C GLN A 54 1.53 -1.81 34.16
N GLY A 55 1.44 -0.47 34.16
CA GLY A 55 2.34 0.38 34.94
C GLY A 55 3.80 0.38 34.45
N LYS A 56 4.05 -0.04 33.20
CA LYS A 56 5.38 -0.20 32.58
C LYS A 56 5.65 0.79 31.45
N GLY A 57 4.82 1.82 31.27
CA GLY A 57 4.96 2.79 30.18
C GLY A 57 6.36 3.43 30.08
N SER A 58 7.02 3.68 31.22
CA SER A 58 8.39 4.23 31.24
C SER A 58 9.45 3.31 30.60
N GLN A 59 9.22 1.99 30.56
CA GLN A 59 10.16 1.01 30.02
C GLN A 59 10.25 1.06 28.49
N ILE A 60 9.20 1.54 27.82
CA ILE A 60 9.13 1.62 26.35
C ILE A 60 9.14 3.06 25.83
N ALA A 61 9.24 4.05 26.71
CA ALA A 61 9.21 5.46 26.33
C ALA A 61 10.25 5.83 25.23
N PRO A 62 11.48 5.28 25.21
CA PRO A 62 12.43 5.52 24.11
C PRO A 62 11.91 5.04 22.74
N GLU A 63 11.22 3.90 22.70
CA GLU A 63 10.64 3.32 21.48
C GLU A 63 9.45 4.15 21.00
N ILE A 64 8.63 4.64 21.92
CA ILE A 64 7.51 5.54 21.62
C ILE A 64 8.02 6.88 21.05
N ALA A 65 9.11 7.43 21.61
CA ALA A 65 9.74 8.62 21.07
C ALA A 65 10.30 8.40 19.64
N LYS A 66 10.87 7.22 19.35
CA LYS A 66 11.30 6.85 17.98
C LYS A 66 10.11 6.77 17.02
N ALA A 67 8.97 6.22 17.45
CA ALA A 67 7.75 6.17 16.65
C ALA A 67 7.17 7.57 16.37
N ALA A 68 7.15 8.45 17.38
CA ALA A 68 6.75 9.85 17.19
C ALA A 68 7.64 10.57 16.17
N LYS A 69 8.97 10.34 16.23
CA LYS A 69 9.93 10.87 15.25
C LYS A 69 9.71 10.29 13.85
N MET A 70 9.44 8.99 13.72
CA MET A 70 9.08 8.36 12.45
C MET A 70 7.83 9.03 11.86
N GLY A 71 6.78 9.22 12.65
CA GLY A 71 5.58 9.97 12.26
C GLY A 71 5.85 11.42 11.84
N ASP A 72 6.86 12.07 12.42
CA ASP A 72 7.26 13.43 12.03
C ASP A 72 7.83 13.48 10.60
N TYR A 73 8.70 12.52 10.26
CA TYR A 73 9.29 12.39 8.92
C TYR A 73 8.31 11.83 7.90
N LEU A 74 7.39 10.95 8.32
CA LEU A 74 6.37 10.35 7.47
C LEU A 74 5.45 11.39 6.82
N ARG A 75 5.40 12.63 7.34
CA ARG A 75 4.72 13.75 6.68
C ARG A 75 5.23 14.04 5.26
N TYR A 76 6.43 13.59 4.87
CA TYR A 76 6.85 13.63 3.46
C TYR A 76 5.88 12.89 2.51
N ALA A 77 5.19 11.86 2.99
CA ALA A 77 4.15 11.16 2.24
C ALA A 77 2.89 12.01 2.01
N MET A 78 2.74 13.15 2.68
CA MET A 78 1.57 14.03 2.55
C MET A 78 1.71 15.04 1.41
N PHE A 79 2.85 15.08 0.74
CA PHE A 79 3.16 16.04 -0.31
C PHE A 79 3.09 15.44 -1.71
N ASP A 80 2.67 16.27 -2.67
CA ASP A 80 2.90 16.02 -4.08
C ASP A 80 4.37 15.67 -4.38
N LYS A 81 4.59 14.79 -5.37
CA LYS A 81 5.91 14.27 -5.74
C LYS A 81 6.97 15.36 -5.90
N TYR A 82 6.64 16.43 -6.64
CA TYR A 82 7.58 17.53 -6.90
C TYR A 82 7.13 18.82 -6.21
N PHE A 83 6.40 18.68 -5.09
CA PHE A 83 5.85 19.80 -4.33
C PHE A 83 5.03 20.77 -5.20
N LYS A 84 4.34 20.27 -6.23
CA LYS A 84 3.37 21.06 -6.99
C LYS A 84 2.15 21.33 -6.13
N ARG A 85 1.49 22.47 -6.39
CA ARG A 85 0.25 22.81 -5.69
C ARG A 85 -0.79 21.72 -5.91
N ILE A 86 -1.50 21.35 -4.84
CA ILE A 86 -2.60 20.39 -4.91
C ILE A 86 -3.80 21.02 -5.61
N GLY A 87 -4.39 20.25 -6.52
CA GLY A 87 -5.66 20.53 -7.15
C GLY A 87 -5.54 21.06 -8.58
N ASN A 88 -6.20 20.38 -9.52
CA ASN A 88 -6.28 20.74 -10.94
C ASN A 88 -4.90 20.87 -11.63
N CYS A 89 -3.91 20.10 -11.17
CA CYS A 89 -2.55 20.11 -11.72
C CYS A 89 -2.48 19.25 -13.00
N THR A 90 -2.61 19.90 -14.17
CA THR A 90 -2.79 19.25 -15.49
C THR A 90 -1.73 19.58 -16.53
N SER A 91 -0.64 20.23 -16.11
CA SER A 91 0.55 20.36 -16.94
C SER A 91 1.81 20.54 -16.08
N PRO A 92 2.93 19.90 -16.44
CA PRO A 92 4.18 20.03 -15.68
C PRO A 92 4.73 21.46 -15.70
N SER A 93 4.49 22.21 -16.79
CA SER A 93 5.03 23.55 -16.98
C SER A 93 4.13 24.67 -16.43
N SER A 94 2.80 24.49 -16.45
CA SER A 94 1.87 25.52 -15.97
C SER A 94 1.40 25.30 -14.53
N CYS A 95 1.43 24.06 -14.02
CA CYS A 95 1.08 23.81 -12.63
C CYS A 95 2.12 24.47 -11.71
N PRO A 96 1.72 25.41 -10.84
CA PRO A 96 2.66 26.15 -10.02
C PRO A 96 3.30 25.24 -8.96
N GLY A 97 4.55 25.55 -8.60
CA GLY A 97 5.14 25.03 -7.38
C GLY A 97 4.31 25.48 -6.16
N GLY A 98 4.14 24.59 -5.19
CA GLY A 98 3.52 24.92 -3.92
C GLY A 98 4.39 25.86 -3.09
N THR A 99 3.76 26.75 -2.34
CA THR A 99 4.39 27.52 -1.26
C THR A 99 3.84 27.05 0.08
N GLY A 100 4.72 26.83 1.07
CA GLY A 100 4.34 26.27 2.37
C GLY A 100 3.64 24.92 2.20
N LYS A 101 2.41 24.80 2.74
CA LYS A 101 1.62 23.57 2.76
C LYS A 101 0.63 23.42 1.60
N SER A 102 0.70 24.29 0.59
CA SER A 102 -0.20 24.21 -0.56
C SER A 102 0.07 23.02 -1.49
N SER A 103 1.19 22.34 -1.30
CA SER A 103 1.51 21.05 -1.94
C SER A 103 1.21 19.84 -1.03
N GLU A 104 0.63 20.05 0.16
CA GLU A 104 0.19 18.95 1.02
C GLU A 104 -1.25 18.52 0.66
N HIS A 105 -1.40 17.27 0.24
CA HIS A 105 -2.72 16.63 0.10
C HIS A 105 -3.19 15.99 1.41
N TYR A 106 -2.30 15.85 2.42
CA TYR A 106 -2.59 15.30 3.76
C TYR A 106 -3.03 13.83 3.79
N LEU A 107 -2.64 13.04 2.78
CA LEU A 107 -2.90 11.61 2.70
C LEU A 107 -1.59 10.83 2.83
N MET A 108 -1.66 9.53 3.09
CA MET A 108 -0.50 8.64 2.92
C MET A 108 -0.40 8.28 1.44
N SER A 109 0.54 8.91 0.74
CA SER A 109 0.85 8.59 -0.65
C SER A 109 1.54 7.23 -0.81
N TRP A 110 1.79 6.81 -2.04
CA TRP A 110 2.42 5.51 -2.32
C TRP A 110 3.87 5.44 -1.81
N TYR A 111 4.59 6.56 -1.85
CA TYR A 111 5.95 6.66 -1.33
C TYR A 111 6.33 8.11 -1.03
N TYR A 112 7.40 8.26 -0.26
CA TYR A 112 8.31 9.38 -0.42
C TYR A 112 9.72 8.81 -0.60
N ALA A 113 10.60 9.58 -1.23
CA ALA A 113 11.97 9.13 -1.48
C ALA A 113 12.96 10.27 -1.26
N TRP A 114 14.20 9.89 -0.96
CA TRP A 114 15.30 10.83 -0.78
C TRP A 114 16.61 10.21 -1.24
N GLY A 115 17.52 11.05 -1.71
CA GLY A 115 18.82 10.60 -2.21
C GLY A 115 19.83 11.73 -2.27
N GLY A 116 21.06 11.37 -2.61
CA GLY A 116 22.16 12.31 -2.75
C GLY A 116 23.38 11.68 -3.40
N ALA A 117 24.25 12.54 -3.92
CA ALA A 117 25.55 12.09 -4.39
C ALA A 117 26.38 11.54 -3.22
N THR A 118 27.13 10.46 -3.45
CA THR A 118 28.18 10.02 -2.51
C THR A 118 29.46 10.84 -2.68
N ASP A 119 29.67 11.40 -3.87
CA ASP A 119 30.83 12.21 -4.20
C ASP A 119 30.62 13.67 -3.79
N THR A 120 31.52 14.19 -2.96
CA THR A 120 31.47 15.58 -2.47
C THR A 120 31.68 16.60 -3.60
N SER A 121 32.28 16.20 -4.72
CA SER A 121 32.43 17.07 -5.90
C SER A 121 31.13 17.28 -6.70
N ALA A 122 30.13 16.41 -6.54
CA ALA A 122 28.80 16.58 -7.14
C ALA A 122 27.85 17.41 -6.25
N GLY A 123 27.92 17.24 -4.92
CA GLY A 123 27.38 18.20 -3.94
C GLY A 123 25.85 18.37 -3.88
N TRP A 124 25.05 17.38 -4.30
CA TRP A 124 23.58 17.47 -4.33
C TRP A 124 22.85 16.42 -3.49
N ALA A 125 21.63 16.76 -3.06
CA ALA A 125 20.65 15.86 -2.47
C ALA A 125 19.23 16.27 -2.89
N TRP A 126 18.28 15.33 -2.83
CA TRP A 126 16.89 15.55 -3.21
C TRP A 126 15.94 14.81 -2.27
N ARG A 127 14.69 15.29 -2.24
CA ARG A 127 13.54 14.64 -1.60
C ARG A 127 12.33 14.80 -2.51
N ILE A 128 11.45 13.81 -2.53
CA ILE A 128 10.17 13.82 -3.24
C ILE A 128 9.11 13.18 -2.36
N GLY A 129 7.87 13.69 -2.43
CA GLY A 129 6.70 12.98 -1.94
C GLY A 129 6.16 12.02 -3.00
N ASP A 130 4.85 11.85 -3.06
CA ASP A 130 4.17 11.24 -4.21
C ASP A 130 2.76 11.81 -4.38
N GLY A 131 2.38 12.13 -5.62
CA GLY A 131 1.09 12.72 -5.93
C GLY A 131 -0.08 11.74 -5.90
N ALA A 132 0.18 10.43 -5.83
CA ALA A 132 -0.83 9.39 -5.82
C ALA A 132 -1.04 8.81 -4.41
N SER A 133 -2.29 8.60 -4.02
CA SER A 133 -2.66 8.01 -2.72
C SER A 133 -3.69 6.91 -2.92
N HIS A 134 -3.49 5.78 -2.25
CA HIS A 134 -4.33 4.58 -2.32
C HIS A 134 -5.10 4.37 -1.02
N GLN A 135 -6.37 3.94 -1.05
CA GLN A 135 -7.18 3.75 0.15
C GLN A 135 -6.51 2.80 1.17
N GLY A 136 -5.89 1.72 0.68
CA GLY A 136 -5.23 0.72 1.52
C GLY A 136 -3.98 1.21 2.26
N TYR A 137 -3.44 2.38 1.90
CA TYR A 137 -2.29 3.00 2.58
C TYR A 137 -2.69 3.91 3.74
N GLN A 138 -3.95 4.35 3.77
CA GLN A 138 -4.40 5.27 4.81
C GLN A 138 -4.39 4.57 6.17
N ASN A 139 -4.04 5.32 7.21
CA ASN A 139 -4.02 4.83 8.58
C ASN A 139 -4.58 5.90 9.54
N PRO A 140 -5.92 6.00 9.63
CA PRO A 140 -6.58 6.93 10.55
C PRO A 140 -6.19 6.70 12.01
N LEU A 141 -5.84 5.47 12.40
CA LEU A 141 -5.43 5.17 13.78
C LEU A 141 -4.03 5.75 14.09
N ALA A 142 -3.07 5.62 13.19
CA ALA A 142 -1.76 6.25 13.32
C ALA A 142 -1.87 7.79 13.30
N ALA A 143 -2.72 8.34 12.43
CA ALA A 143 -2.99 9.78 12.39
C ALA A 143 -3.58 10.27 13.71
N TYR A 144 -4.55 9.56 14.27
CA TYR A 144 -5.09 9.83 15.61
C TYR A 144 -4.02 9.79 16.70
N ALA A 145 -3.13 8.79 16.66
CA ALA A 145 -2.05 8.65 17.63
C ALA A 145 -1.14 9.89 17.63
N LEU A 146 -0.67 10.30 16.45
CA LEU A 146 0.28 11.40 16.28
C LEU A 146 -0.36 12.78 16.52
N SER A 147 -1.67 12.91 16.36
CA SER A 147 -2.39 14.17 16.60
C SER A 147 -2.93 14.32 18.03
N ASN A 148 -3.31 13.24 18.70
CA ASN A 148 -4.05 13.31 19.97
C ASN A 148 -3.36 12.66 21.17
N VAL A 149 -2.42 11.72 20.97
CA VAL A 149 -1.81 10.98 22.09
C VAL A 149 -0.53 11.67 22.53
N PRO A 150 -0.45 12.23 23.75
CA PRO A 150 0.68 13.07 24.16
C PRO A 150 2.05 12.41 24.02
N ALA A 151 2.15 11.11 24.34
CA ALA A 151 3.40 10.35 24.24
C ALA A 151 3.89 10.16 22.79
N LEU A 152 2.97 10.21 21.81
CA LEU A 152 3.26 10.02 20.38
C LEU A 152 3.25 11.34 19.59
N LYS A 153 3.03 12.47 20.24
CA LYS A 153 3.03 13.79 19.59
C LYS A 153 4.42 14.07 18.96
N PRO A 154 4.51 14.35 17.64
CA PRO A 154 5.75 14.80 17.03
C PRO A 154 6.29 16.07 17.68
N LEU A 155 7.63 16.18 17.78
CA LEU A 155 8.29 17.33 18.40
C LEU A 155 8.35 18.56 17.50
N SER A 156 8.23 18.40 16.17
CA SER A 156 8.23 19.54 15.26
C SER A 156 7.05 20.47 15.51
N ALA A 157 7.28 21.77 15.28
CA ALA A 157 6.32 22.83 15.61
C ALA A 157 4.93 22.66 14.98
N THR A 158 4.83 21.96 13.84
CA THR A 158 3.58 21.77 13.11
C THR A 158 3.16 20.32 12.93
N GLY A 159 3.97 19.33 13.36
CA GLY A 159 3.71 17.92 13.10
C GLY A 159 2.36 17.44 13.65
N GLN A 160 2.00 17.84 14.88
CA GLN A 160 0.71 17.50 15.47
C GLN A 160 -0.48 18.03 14.64
N GLN A 161 -0.39 19.26 14.16
CA GLN A 161 -1.45 19.90 13.38
C GLN A 161 -1.62 19.24 12.01
N ASP A 162 -0.52 18.82 11.39
CA ASP A 162 -0.55 18.13 10.09
C ASP A 162 -1.19 16.76 10.20
N TRP A 163 -0.88 16.02 11.26
CA TRP A 163 -1.54 14.75 11.54
C TRP A 163 -3.02 14.91 11.89
N SER A 164 -3.40 15.98 12.58
CA SER A 164 -4.82 16.30 12.82
C SER A 164 -5.57 16.58 11.52
N THR A 165 -4.94 17.34 10.61
CA THR A 165 -5.48 17.62 9.27
C THR A 165 -5.55 16.33 8.43
N SER A 166 -4.52 15.49 8.51
CA SER A 166 -4.44 14.21 7.81
C SER A 166 -5.50 13.22 8.31
N LEU A 167 -5.75 13.13 9.62
CA LEU A 167 -6.83 12.29 10.15
C LEU A 167 -8.16 12.65 9.50
N ASN A 168 -8.51 13.94 9.45
CA ASN A 168 -9.74 14.38 8.82
C ASN A 168 -9.78 14.05 7.32
N ARG A 169 -8.70 14.37 6.60
CA ARG A 169 -8.62 14.15 5.16
C ARG A 169 -8.66 12.67 4.77
N GLN A 170 -8.05 11.80 5.57
CA GLN A 170 -8.11 10.36 5.36
C GLN A 170 -9.54 9.84 5.54
N MET A 171 -10.26 10.27 6.58
CA MET A 171 -11.67 9.87 6.79
C MET A 171 -12.59 10.37 5.65
N GLU A 172 -12.35 11.58 5.14
CA GLU A 172 -13.05 12.11 3.97
C GLU A 172 -12.76 11.28 2.71
N LEU A 173 -11.49 10.92 2.45
CA LEU A 173 -11.10 10.11 1.31
C LEU A 173 -11.76 8.73 1.36
N LEU A 174 -11.69 8.04 2.50
CA LEU A 174 -12.29 6.71 2.65
C LEU A 174 -13.80 6.75 2.46
N GLN A 175 -14.49 7.79 2.97
CA GLN A 175 -15.92 8.00 2.72
C GLN A 175 -16.20 8.26 1.24
N TRP A 176 -15.39 9.08 0.58
CA TRP A 176 -15.55 9.45 -0.83
C TRP A 176 -15.35 8.26 -1.77
N LEU A 177 -14.43 7.36 -1.45
CA LEU A 177 -14.16 6.17 -2.27
C LEU A 177 -15.14 5.03 -2.02
N GLN A 178 -16.09 5.18 -1.09
CA GLN A 178 -17.03 4.11 -0.77
C GLN A 178 -18.06 3.94 -1.90
N SER A 179 -18.00 2.78 -2.56
CA SER A 179 -18.91 2.38 -3.65
C SER A 179 -20.37 2.29 -3.22
N ALA A 180 -21.27 2.23 -4.20
CA ALA A 180 -22.67 1.90 -4.01
C ALA A 180 -22.83 0.56 -3.25
N ASP A 181 -22.00 -0.44 -3.57
CA ASP A 181 -22.04 -1.77 -2.97
C ASP A 181 -21.48 -1.81 -1.54
N GLY A 182 -20.44 -1.02 -1.25
CA GLY A 182 -19.91 -0.82 0.11
C GLY A 182 -18.38 -0.90 0.24
N ALA A 183 -17.69 -1.53 -0.72
CA ALA A 183 -16.22 -1.57 -0.77
C ALA A 183 -15.60 -0.21 -1.11
N LEU A 184 -14.30 -0.03 -0.83
CA LEU A 184 -13.56 1.21 -1.09
C LEU A 184 -12.77 1.14 -2.41
N ALA A 185 -13.04 2.07 -3.33
CA ALA A 185 -12.33 2.19 -4.60
C ALA A 185 -10.87 2.68 -4.44
N GLY A 186 -10.11 2.71 -5.54
CA GLY A 186 -8.65 2.83 -5.52
C GLY A 186 -8.10 4.05 -4.77
N GLY A 187 -8.27 5.25 -5.34
CA GLY A 187 -7.71 6.45 -4.72
C GLY A 187 -7.70 7.68 -5.62
N VAL A 188 -6.64 8.46 -5.47
CA VAL A 188 -6.47 9.77 -6.13
C VAL A 188 -5.07 9.93 -6.69
N THR A 189 -4.93 10.83 -7.67
CA THR A 189 -3.64 11.38 -8.09
C THR A 189 -3.70 12.89 -8.36
N ASN A 190 -2.67 13.62 -7.91
CA ASN A 190 -2.41 15.00 -8.33
C ASN A 190 -1.58 15.08 -9.63
N SER A 191 -1.00 13.95 -10.08
CA SER A 191 -0.16 13.87 -11.28
C SER A 191 -0.71 12.77 -12.19
N TRP A 192 -1.63 13.14 -13.08
CA TRP A 192 -2.24 12.18 -14.01
C TRP A 192 -1.17 11.52 -14.89
N GLU A 193 -1.20 10.18 -14.95
CA GLU A 193 -0.19 9.33 -15.61
C GLU A 193 1.26 9.66 -15.21
N GLY A 194 1.48 10.18 -14.00
CA GLY A 194 2.81 10.47 -13.44
C GLY A 194 3.55 11.64 -14.09
N GLN A 195 2.88 12.40 -14.96
CA GLN A 195 3.48 13.49 -15.75
C GLN A 195 2.69 14.79 -15.69
N TYR A 196 1.79 14.94 -14.70
CA TYR A 196 0.81 16.03 -14.63
C TYR A 196 0.02 16.15 -15.94
N GLY A 197 -0.41 15.01 -16.49
CA GLY A 197 -1.19 14.98 -17.72
C GLY A 197 -2.61 15.53 -17.54
N THR A 198 -3.36 15.58 -18.65
CA THR A 198 -4.78 15.91 -18.62
C THR A 198 -5.60 14.64 -18.41
N PRO A 199 -6.43 14.54 -17.35
CA PRO A 199 -7.35 13.42 -17.16
C PRO A 199 -8.49 13.45 -18.19
N PRO A 200 -9.21 12.33 -18.39
CA PRO A 200 -10.44 12.33 -19.17
C PRO A 200 -11.43 13.42 -18.71
N ALA A 201 -12.21 13.96 -19.65
CA ALA A 201 -13.23 14.96 -19.32
C ALA A 201 -14.27 14.36 -18.37
N GLY A 202 -14.61 15.11 -17.30
CA GLY A 202 -15.57 14.66 -16.29
C GLY A 202 -14.99 13.77 -15.19
N THR A 203 -13.67 13.51 -15.17
CA THR A 203 -13.04 12.75 -14.07
C THR A 203 -13.36 13.40 -12.71
N PRO A 204 -13.98 12.66 -11.77
CA PRO A 204 -14.31 13.17 -10.45
C PRO A 204 -13.08 13.59 -9.65
N THR A 205 -13.25 14.60 -8.80
CA THR A 205 -12.13 15.12 -8.00
C THR A 205 -12.37 15.05 -6.50
N PHE A 206 -11.27 14.94 -5.75
CA PHE A 206 -11.21 15.04 -4.30
C PHE A 206 -10.18 16.10 -3.92
N TYR A 207 -10.65 17.26 -3.44
CA TYR A 207 -9.81 18.46 -3.25
C TYR A 207 -9.00 18.83 -4.52
N GLY A 208 -9.58 18.60 -5.69
CA GLY A 208 -8.97 18.85 -7.00
C GLY A 208 -7.95 17.80 -7.48
N MET A 209 -7.65 16.76 -6.68
CA MET A 209 -6.93 15.58 -7.17
C MET A 209 -7.91 14.67 -7.92
N PHE A 210 -7.43 13.95 -8.93
CA PHE A 210 -8.26 13.15 -9.82
C PHE A 210 -8.46 11.74 -9.29
N TYR A 211 -9.68 11.21 -9.40
CA TYR A 211 -9.97 9.81 -9.11
C TYR A 211 -9.12 8.87 -9.98
N ASP A 212 -8.42 7.93 -9.34
CA ASP A 212 -7.71 6.82 -10.02
C ASP A 212 -8.25 5.50 -9.45
N PRO A 213 -8.86 4.61 -10.27
CA PRO A 213 -9.36 3.31 -9.79
C PRO A 213 -8.22 2.34 -9.40
N HIS A 214 -6.99 2.61 -9.86
CA HIS A 214 -5.82 1.75 -9.70
C HIS A 214 -4.54 2.57 -9.47
N PRO A 215 -4.44 3.38 -8.38
CA PRO A 215 -3.29 4.23 -8.14
C PRO A 215 -1.94 3.49 -8.29
N VAL A 216 -1.04 4.07 -9.08
CA VAL A 216 0.35 3.63 -9.31
C VAL A 216 0.51 2.34 -10.15
N TRP A 217 -0.15 1.23 -9.81
CA TRP A 217 0.05 -0.05 -10.52
C TRP A 217 -1.14 -0.43 -11.40
N ARG A 218 -0.85 -0.85 -12.64
CA ARG A 218 -1.83 -1.28 -13.65
C ARG A 218 -1.73 -2.78 -14.01
N ASP A 219 -0.59 -3.43 -13.74
CA ASP A 219 -0.34 -4.85 -14.00
C ASP A 219 0.17 -5.56 -12.72
N PRO A 220 -0.72 -6.18 -11.92
CA PRO A 220 -2.18 -6.03 -11.97
C PRO A 220 -2.63 -4.65 -11.44
N PRO A 221 -3.89 -4.22 -11.70
CA PRO A 221 -4.43 -2.98 -11.13
C PRO A 221 -4.37 -2.98 -9.60
N SER A 222 -3.84 -1.91 -9.00
CA SER A 222 -3.48 -1.87 -7.57
C SER A 222 -4.63 -2.22 -6.62
N ASN A 223 -5.86 -1.79 -6.92
CA ASN A 223 -7.04 -2.01 -6.07
C ASN A 223 -7.88 -3.22 -6.50
N ARG A 224 -7.33 -4.09 -7.36
CA ARG A 224 -7.91 -5.41 -7.64
C ARG A 224 -7.84 -6.30 -6.40
N TRP A 225 -6.82 -6.16 -5.58
CA TRP A 225 -6.59 -7.06 -4.45
C TRP A 225 -7.44 -6.69 -3.22
N PHE A 226 -8.29 -7.62 -2.76
CA PHE A 226 -9.13 -7.45 -1.57
C PHE A 226 -8.32 -7.21 -0.28
N GLY A 227 -7.05 -7.64 -0.21
CA GLY A 227 -6.19 -7.39 0.95
C GLY A 227 -6.08 -5.92 1.33
N PHE A 228 -6.11 -5.00 0.35
CA PHE A 228 -6.12 -3.57 0.66
C PHE A 228 -7.40 -3.09 1.33
N GLN A 229 -8.55 -3.76 1.14
CA GLN A 229 -9.77 -3.45 1.87
C GLN A 229 -9.55 -3.68 3.36
N VAL A 230 -9.10 -4.90 3.72
CA VAL A 230 -9.02 -5.33 5.12
C VAL A 230 -7.87 -4.66 5.86
N TRP A 231 -6.73 -4.40 5.20
CA TRP A 231 -5.62 -3.67 5.82
C TRP A 231 -5.99 -2.22 6.16
N GLY A 232 -6.63 -1.49 5.24
CA GLY A 232 -7.06 -0.11 5.48
C GLY A 232 -8.19 -0.02 6.50
N LEU A 233 -9.16 -0.94 6.43
CA LEU A 233 -10.34 -0.92 7.29
C LEU A 233 -10.11 -1.51 8.67
N GLU A 234 -9.10 -2.36 8.88
CA GLU A 234 -8.70 -2.80 10.23
C GLU A 234 -8.31 -1.58 11.07
N ARG A 235 -7.51 -0.68 10.49
CA ARG A 235 -7.09 0.58 11.12
C ARG A 235 -8.29 1.48 11.44
N THR A 236 -9.25 1.54 10.52
CA THR A 236 -10.48 2.33 10.68
C THR A 236 -11.40 1.72 11.76
N ALA A 237 -11.51 0.39 11.82
CA ALA A 237 -12.26 -0.33 12.83
C ALA A 237 -11.62 -0.21 14.22
N ALA A 238 -10.29 -0.27 14.30
CA ALA A 238 -9.56 -0.05 15.54
C ALA A 238 -9.71 1.39 16.04
N LEU A 239 -9.67 2.40 15.15
CA LEU A 239 -10.03 3.78 15.49
C LEU A 239 -11.46 3.85 16.06
N TYR A 240 -12.45 3.29 15.35
CA TYR A 240 -13.83 3.27 15.83
C TYR A 240 -13.97 2.61 17.20
N ARG A 241 -13.30 1.47 17.41
CA ARG A 241 -13.30 0.79 18.72
C ARG A 241 -12.78 1.68 19.84
N MET A 242 -11.66 2.36 19.59
CA MET A 242 -10.98 3.17 20.61
C MET A 242 -11.70 4.49 20.89
N THR A 243 -12.26 5.15 19.88
CA THR A 243 -12.74 6.54 20.00
C THR A 243 -14.25 6.69 19.84
N GLY A 244 -14.90 5.73 19.19
CA GLY A 244 -16.30 5.86 18.76
C GLY A 244 -16.50 6.82 17.59
N ASP A 245 -15.46 7.13 16.79
CA ASP A 245 -15.55 8.05 15.66
C ASP A 245 -16.73 7.69 14.73
N ALA A 246 -17.69 8.62 14.63
CA ALA A 246 -18.93 8.40 13.89
C ALA A 246 -18.71 8.27 12.38
N ARG A 247 -17.65 8.88 11.82
CA ARG A 247 -17.29 8.76 10.40
C ARG A 247 -16.79 7.35 10.12
N ALA A 248 -15.92 6.83 11.01
CA ALA A 248 -15.44 5.45 10.92
C ALA A 248 -16.60 4.46 11.03
N LYS A 249 -17.53 4.68 11.97
CA LYS A 249 -18.76 3.88 12.08
C LYS A 249 -19.54 3.85 10.76
N LYS A 250 -19.81 5.01 10.16
CA LYS A 250 -20.59 5.11 8.92
C LYS A 250 -19.97 4.32 7.77
N ILE A 251 -18.65 4.41 7.60
CA ILE A 251 -17.91 3.64 6.59
C ILE A 251 -18.02 2.14 6.88
N LEU A 252 -17.76 1.73 8.13
CA LEU A 252 -17.77 0.33 8.54
C LEU A 252 -19.16 -0.31 8.46
N ASP A 253 -20.22 0.41 8.83
CA ASP A 253 -21.60 -0.09 8.78
C ASP A 253 -21.94 -0.59 7.37
N LYS A 254 -21.60 0.19 6.33
CA LYS A 254 -21.85 -0.19 4.94
C LYS A 254 -20.89 -1.27 4.45
N TRP A 255 -19.59 -1.15 4.77
CA TRP A 255 -18.59 -2.10 4.31
C TRP A 255 -18.77 -3.50 4.90
N VAL A 256 -19.05 -3.60 6.21
CA VAL A 256 -19.22 -4.87 6.91
C VAL A 256 -20.40 -5.65 6.33
N THR A 257 -21.52 -4.98 6.03
CA THR A 257 -22.66 -5.61 5.35
C THR A 257 -22.25 -6.24 4.01
N TRP A 258 -21.54 -5.50 3.17
CA TRP A 258 -21.06 -6.00 1.88
C TRP A 258 -20.08 -7.17 2.03
N ALA A 259 -19.11 -7.06 2.94
CA ALA A 259 -18.08 -8.07 3.13
C ALA A 259 -18.67 -9.39 3.66
N LEU A 260 -19.62 -9.31 4.61
CA LEU A 260 -20.32 -10.48 5.15
C LEU A 260 -21.12 -11.22 4.07
N ALA A 261 -21.81 -10.49 3.18
CA ALA A 261 -22.55 -11.09 2.07
C ALA A 261 -21.65 -11.84 1.08
N ASN A 262 -20.35 -11.52 1.05
CA ASN A 262 -19.38 -12.12 0.14
C ASN A 262 -18.48 -13.18 0.82
N THR A 263 -18.80 -13.62 2.04
CA THR A 263 -17.95 -14.54 2.81
C THR A 263 -18.67 -15.80 3.25
N THR A 264 -17.99 -16.95 3.18
CA THR A 264 -18.39 -18.18 3.87
C THR A 264 -17.31 -18.57 4.90
N THR A 265 -17.72 -19.22 5.99
CA THR A 265 -16.84 -19.61 7.09
C THR A 265 -16.72 -21.14 7.19
N GLY A 266 -15.92 -21.63 8.16
CA GLY A 266 -15.61 -23.06 8.34
C GLY A 266 -14.19 -23.40 7.86
N ALA A 267 -13.83 -24.69 7.90
CA ALA A 267 -12.51 -25.16 7.46
C ALA A 267 -12.23 -24.90 5.98
N ASN A 268 -13.27 -24.75 5.15
CA ASN A 268 -13.15 -24.36 3.74
C ASN A 268 -13.75 -22.98 3.52
N PHE A 269 -13.41 -22.01 4.39
CA PHE A 269 -13.89 -20.64 4.27
C PHE A 269 -13.58 -20.06 2.88
N GLN A 270 -14.35 -19.07 2.45
CA GLN A 270 -14.11 -18.37 1.19
C GLN A 270 -14.29 -16.88 1.42
N ILE A 271 -13.20 -16.13 1.26
CA ILE A 271 -13.19 -14.67 1.33
C ILE A 271 -12.94 -14.08 -0.06
N PRO A 272 -13.39 -12.84 -0.34
CA PRO A 272 -13.05 -12.17 -1.60
C PRO A 272 -11.54 -12.13 -1.83
N ALA A 273 -11.11 -12.27 -3.08
CA ALA A 273 -9.70 -12.20 -3.46
C ALA A 273 -9.46 -11.09 -4.49
N ASP A 274 -9.89 -11.29 -5.73
CA ASP A 274 -9.86 -10.27 -6.77
C ASP A 274 -11.19 -9.50 -6.84
N LEU A 275 -11.07 -8.20 -7.05
CA LEU A 275 -12.15 -7.23 -7.21
C LEU A 275 -12.04 -6.57 -8.58
N GLU A 276 -13.19 -6.34 -9.20
CA GLU A 276 -13.32 -5.55 -10.42
C GLU A 276 -14.16 -4.30 -10.14
N TRP A 277 -13.75 -3.17 -10.68
CA TRP A 277 -14.33 -1.86 -10.43
C TRP A 277 -14.93 -1.28 -11.71
N THR A 278 -16.10 -0.67 -11.61
CA THR A 278 -16.73 0.08 -12.71
C THR A 278 -17.29 1.41 -12.23
N GLY A 279 -17.36 2.37 -13.15
CA GLY A 279 -17.81 3.74 -12.86
C GLY A 279 -16.82 4.54 -12.00
N ALA A 280 -17.33 5.55 -11.31
CA ALA A 280 -16.53 6.51 -10.56
C ALA A 280 -17.36 7.14 -9.43
N PRO A 281 -16.74 7.65 -8.35
CA PRO A 281 -17.46 8.38 -7.31
C PRO A 281 -18.03 9.70 -7.85
N ASP A 282 -18.95 10.32 -7.11
CA ASP A 282 -19.34 11.71 -7.37
C ASP A 282 -18.14 12.64 -7.06
N THR A 283 -18.08 13.85 -7.62
CA THR A 283 -17.04 14.81 -7.19
C THR A 283 -17.23 15.17 -5.72
N TRP A 284 -16.15 15.13 -4.93
CA TRP A 284 -16.21 15.35 -3.49
C TRP A 284 -16.75 16.73 -3.13
N ASN A 285 -17.71 16.74 -2.22
CA ASN A 285 -18.23 17.94 -1.59
C ASN A 285 -18.32 17.69 -0.08
N ALA A 286 -17.47 18.37 0.69
CA ALA A 286 -17.37 18.15 2.13
C ALA A 286 -18.64 18.50 2.91
N THR A 287 -19.46 19.44 2.41
CA THR A 287 -20.71 19.84 3.08
C THR A 287 -21.91 19.00 2.66
N ASN A 288 -21.86 18.39 1.47
CA ASN A 288 -22.88 17.48 0.98
C ASN A 288 -22.26 16.34 0.16
N PRO A 289 -21.66 15.33 0.83
CA PRO A 289 -21.02 14.21 0.15
C PRO A 289 -21.99 13.47 -0.77
N GLY A 290 -21.54 13.13 -1.98
CA GLY A 290 -22.32 12.37 -2.95
C GLY A 290 -22.66 10.95 -2.49
N ALA A 291 -23.60 10.32 -3.19
CA ALA A 291 -24.07 8.97 -2.90
C ALA A 291 -23.22 7.88 -3.59
N ASN A 292 -22.40 8.26 -4.57
CA ASN A 292 -21.59 7.36 -5.39
C ASN A 292 -22.42 6.27 -6.08
N ALA A 293 -23.61 6.63 -6.55
CA ALA A 293 -24.59 5.67 -7.09
C ALA A 293 -24.08 4.92 -8.34
N ASN A 294 -23.08 5.47 -9.04
CA ASN A 294 -22.50 4.90 -10.25
C ASN A 294 -21.15 4.18 -10.01
N LEU A 295 -20.65 4.15 -8.77
CA LEU A 295 -19.40 3.48 -8.43
C LEU A 295 -19.68 2.08 -7.92
N HIS A 296 -19.23 1.05 -8.65
CA HIS A 296 -19.55 -0.34 -8.35
C HIS A 296 -18.32 -1.23 -8.21
N VAL A 297 -18.45 -2.27 -7.40
CA VAL A 297 -17.47 -3.33 -7.24
C VAL A 297 -18.11 -4.71 -7.44
N ARG A 298 -17.35 -5.63 -8.03
CA ARG A 298 -17.72 -7.04 -8.13
C ARG A 298 -16.59 -7.92 -7.61
N VAL A 299 -16.92 -8.92 -6.81
CA VAL A 299 -15.98 -9.99 -6.43
C VAL A 299 -15.79 -10.91 -7.65
N VAL A 300 -14.56 -10.99 -8.15
CA VAL A 300 -14.22 -11.80 -9.33
C VAL A 300 -13.98 -13.25 -8.94
N ASN A 301 -13.26 -13.47 -7.85
CA ASN A 301 -12.99 -14.79 -7.29
C ASN A 301 -12.83 -14.71 -5.77
N LYS A 302 -12.77 -15.88 -5.14
CA LYS A 302 -12.55 -16.06 -3.70
C LYS A 302 -11.40 -17.01 -3.47
N ASN A 303 -10.76 -16.93 -2.31
CA ASN A 303 -9.70 -17.84 -1.92
C ASN A 303 -9.66 -18.02 -0.39
N GLN A 304 -8.60 -18.68 0.09
CA GLN A 304 -8.31 -18.89 1.49
C GLN A 304 -7.02 -18.19 1.96
N ASP A 305 -6.70 -17.00 1.42
CA ASP A 305 -5.52 -16.25 1.86
C ASP A 305 -5.58 -16.01 3.38
N VAL A 306 -4.72 -16.73 4.10
CA VAL A 306 -4.76 -16.81 5.56
C VAL A 306 -4.42 -15.49 6.25
N GLY A 307 -3.56 -14.67 5.63
CA GLY A 307 -3.21 -13.35 6.16
C GLY A 307 -4.34 -12.35 5.95
N VAL A 308 -4.96 -12.38 4.77
CA VAL A 308 -6.13 -11.53 4.47
C VAL A 308 -7.32 -11.93 5.35
N ALA A 309 -7.54 -13.23 5.57
CA ALA A 309 -8.60 -13.74 6.45
C ALA A 309 -8.41 -13.30 7.91
N ALA A 310 -7.19 -13.35 8.43
CA ALA A 310 -6.87 -12.87 9.78
C ALA A 310 -7.10 -11.36 9.92
N SER A 311 -6.65 -10.58 8.93
CA SER A 311 -6.89 -9.13 8.92
C SER A 311 -8.39 -8.83 8.85
N TYR A 312 -9.15 -9.58 8.04
CA TYR A 312 -10.59 -9.46 7.94
C TYR A 312 -11.30 -9.76 9.27
N ALA A 313 -10.90 -10.84 9.96
CA ALA A 313 -11.40 -11.16 11.29
C ALA A 313 -11.17 -9.98 12.26
N LYS A 314 -9.99 -9.35 12.24
CA LYS A 314 -9.74 -8.15 13.05
C LYS A 314 -10.65 -6.97 12.71
N VAL A 315 -10.96 -6.73 11.42
CA VAL A 315 -11.94 -5.69 11.04
C VAL A 315 -13.28 -5.96 11.73
N LEU A 316 -13.79 -7.19 11.59
CA LEU A 316 -15.09 -7.59 12.11
C LEU A 316 -15.15 -7.53 13.64
N LEU A 317 -14.11 -8.02 14.33
CA LEU A 317 -14.04 -8.05 15.78
C LEU A 317 -13.88 -6.65 16.39
N ASN A 318 -13.04 -5.78 15.80
CA ASN A 318 -12.94 -4.39 16.24
C ASN A 318 -14.26 -3.64 16.05
N TYR A 319 -14.92 -3.81 14.90
CA TYR A 319 -16.22 -3.20 14.62
C TYR A 319 -17.30 -3.72 15.59
N ALA A 320 -17.39 -5.03 15.79
CA ALA A 320 -18.37 -5.65 16.66
C ALA A 320 -18.19 -5.25 18.13
N ALA A 321 -16.93 -5.12 18.61
CA ALA A 321 -16.63 -4.73 19.98
C ALA A 321 -17.23 -3.36 20.36
N LYS A 322 -17.39 -2.45 19.39
CA LYS A 322 -17.95 -1.11 19.63
C LYS A 322 -19.41 -0.95 19.20
N SER A 323 -19.80 -1.62 18.11
CA SER A 323 -21.17 -1.53 17.57
C SER A 323 -22.15 -2.49 18.25
N GLY A 324 -21.67 -3.57 18.87
CA GLY A 324 -22.50 -4.67 19.34
C GLY A 324 -23.03 -5.59 18.23
N ASN A 325 -22.51 -5.49 16.99
CA ASN A 325 -22.99 -6.30 15.87
C ASN A 325 -22.65 -7.78 16.06
N ALA A 326 -23.67 -8.58 16.38
CA ALA A 326 -23.53 -10.01 16.68
C ALA A 326 -23.09 -10.85 15.47
N GLN A 327 -23.57 -10.51 14.26
CA GLN A 327 -23.20 -11.25 13.04
C GLN A 327 -21.71 -11.04 12.71
N ALA A 328 -21.23 -9.79 12.77
CA ALA A 328 -19.82 -9.49 12.57
C ALA A 328 -18.93 -10.22 13.58
N LYS A 329 -19.32 -10.23 14.87
CA LYS A 329 -18.61 -11.00 15.91
C LYS A 329 -18.53 -12.49 15.55
N ALA A 330 -19.67 -13.11 15.28
CA ALA A 330 -19.74 -14.54 15.00
C ALA A 330 -18.93 -14.93 13.74
N THR A 331 -19.00 -14.13 12.68
CA THR A 331 -18.19 -14.37 11.47
C THR A 331 -16.71 -14.19 11.73
N GLY A 332 -16.30 -13.17 12.49
CA GLY A 332 -14.90 -12.97 12.88
C GLY A 332 -14.34 -14.16 13.66
N GLU A 333 -15.04 -14.62 14.69
CA GLU A 333 -14.65 -15.80 15.49
C GLU A 333 -14.62 -17.09 14.64
N ALA A 334 -15.58 -17.25 13.72
CA ALA A 334 -15.62 -18.40 12.82
C ALA A 334 -14.49 -18.41 11.79
N LEU A 335 -14.02 -17.24 11.33
CA LEU A 335 -12.84 -17.15 10.46
C LEU A 335 -11.56 -17.56 11.22
N LEU A 336 -11.38 -17.09 12.46
CA LEU A 336 -10.26 -17.51 13.30
C LEU A 336 -10.29 -19.02 13.55
N THR A 337 -11.46 -19.58 13.82
CA THR A 337 -11.63 -21.03 13.98
C THR A 337 -11.31 -21.79 12.67
N GLY A 338 -11.73 -21.25 11.51
CA GLY A 338 -11.41 -21.81 10.21
C GLY A 338 -9.91 -21.80 9.91
N LEU A 339 -9.19 -20.74 10.30
CA LEU A 339 -7.73 -20.65 10.16
C LEU A 339 -7.02 -21.78 10.92
N LEU A 340 -7.46 -22.13 12.13
CA LEU A 340 -6.87 -23.20 12.94
C LEU A 340 -6.93 -24.58 12.24
N ALA A 341 -7.88 -24.79 11.32
CA ALA A 341 -7.96 -26.03 10.54
C ALA A 341 -6.83 -26.17 9.50
N HIS A 342 -6.03 -25.12 9.28
CA HIS A 342 -4.92 -25.08 8.32
C HIS A 342 -3.55 -24.96 9.00
N GLN A 343 -3.46 -25.39 10.26
CA GLN A 343 -2.20 -25.41 10.99
C GLN A 343 -1.26 -26.52 10.47
N ASP A 344 0.02 -26.19 10.34
CA ASP A 344 1.11 -27.13 10.13
C ASP A 344 2.23 -26.95 11.18
N SER A 345 3.41 -27.53 10.94
CA SER A 345 4.51 -27.53 11.91
C SER A 345 5.17 -26.16 12.13
N ILE A 346 4.95 -25.18 11.25
CA ILE A 346 5.62 -23.88 11.30
C ILE A 346 4.65 -22.68 11.23
N GLY A 347 3.34 -22.92 11.12
CA GLY A 347 2.33 -21.87 11.21
C GLY A 347 0.95 -22.31 10.72
N ILE A 348 0.23 -21.38 10.10
CA ILE A 348 -1.07 -21.63 9.46
C ILE A 348 -0.97 -21.19 8.00
N ALA A 349 -1.25 -22.10 7.06
CA ALA A 349 -1.14 -21.81 5.64
C ALA A 349 -2.06 -22.72 4.81
N THR A 350 -2.51 -22.19 3.67
CA THR A 350 -3.32 -22.92 2.69
C THR A 350 -2.53 -23.05 1.38
N PRO A 351 -2.74 -24.11 0.59
CA PRO A 351 -2.17 -24.20 -0.75
C PRO A 351 -2.65 -23.06 -1.66
N GLU A 352 -1.75 -22.54 -2.49
CA GLU A 352 -2.04 -21.54 -3.51
C GLU A 352 -1.37 -21.91 -4.84
N VAL A 353 -2.17 -21.90 -5.91
CA VAL A 353 -1.70 -22.14 -7.27
C VAL A 353 -1.19 -20.82 -7.87
N ARG A 354 0.02 -20.87 -8.44
CA ARG A 354 0.74 -19.69 -8.96
C ARG A 354 0.84 -19.72 -10.47
N THR A 355 -0.30 -19.48 -11.13
CA THR A 355 -0.35 -19.41 -12.61
C THR A 355 0.51 -18.28 -13.16
N ASP A 356 0.72 -17.21 -12.37
CA ASP A 356 1.58 -16.07 -12.69
C ASP A 356 3.07 -16.42 -12.79
N TYR A 357 3.48 -17.60 -12.32
CA TYR A 357 4.88 -18.05 -12.45
C TYR A 357 5.26 -18.43 -13.88
N ASN A 358 4.30 -18.40 -14.83
CA ASN A 358 4.60 -18.48 -16.26
C ASN A 358 5.44 -17.29 -16.75
N ARG A 359 5.46 -16.18 -16.01
CA ARG A 359 6.22 -14.97 -16.36
C ARG A 359 7.73 -15.05 -16.04
N PHE A 360 8.22 -16.18 -15.50
CA PHE A 360 9.62 -16.30 -15.07
C PHE A 360 10.60 -16.21 -16.24
N ASP A 361 10.24 -16.71 -17.41
CA ASP A 361 11.07 -16.70 -18.61
C ASP A 361 10.58 -15.72 -19.70
N ASP A 362 9.55 -14.93 -19.41
CA ASP A 362 9.10 -13.83 -20.26
C ASP A 362 10.28 -12.91 -20.63
N THR A 363 10.50 -12.76 -21.93
CA THR A 363 11.33 -11.71 -22.51
C THR A 363 10.45 -10.54 -22.93
N TYR A 364 11.01 -9.33 -23.00
CA TYR A 364 10.24 -8.15 -23.39
C TYR A 364 9.48 -8.33 -24.71
N ASN A 365 8.17 -8.13 -24.66
CA ASN A 365 7.28 -8.11 -25.82
C ASN A 365 6.80 -6.68 -26.06
N ALA A 366 7.27 -6.07 -27.15
CA ALA A 366 6.91 -4.70 -27.49
C ALA A 366 5.42 -4.49 -27.83
N THR A 367 4.69 -5.56 -28.17
CA THR A 367 3.26 -5.50 -28.49
C THR A 367 2.41 -5.39 -27.23
N THR A 368 2.75 -6.17 -26.19
CA THR A 368 2.01 -6.17 -24.91
C THR A 368 2.61 -5.23 -23.88
N GLY A 369 3.88 -4.85 -24.04
CA GLY A 369 4.65 -4.09 -23.05
C GLY A 369 5.12 -4.95 -21.87
N GLU A 370 4.92 -6.26 -21.92
CA GLU A 370 5.25 -7.18 -20.83
C GLU A 370 6.67 -7.74 -20.94
N GLY A 371 7.18 -8.25 -19.81
CA GLY A 371 8.55 -8.75 -19.68
C GLY A 371 9.56 -7.63 -19.37
N PRO A 372 10.79 -7.97 -18.96
CA PRO A 372 11.77 -6.96 -18.57
C PRO A 372 12.30 -6.17 -19.76
N TYR A 373 11.97 -4.87 -19.83
CA TYR A 373 12.55 -3.97 -20.82
C TYR A 373 13.99 -3.57 -20.47
N VAL A 374 14.88 -3.65 -21.46
CA VAL A 374 16.25 -3.11 -21.41
C VAL A 374 16.45 -2.22 -22.63
N PRO A 375 16.90 -0.95 -22.47
CA PRO A 375 17.09 -0.04 -23.59
C PRO A 375 18.03 -0.61 -24.67
N PRO A 376 17.76 -0.34 -25.97
CA PRO A 376 18.66 -0.76 -27.05
C PRO A 376 20.10 -0.31 -26.82
N GLY A 377 21.04 -1.26 -26.97
CA GLY A 377 22.47 -1.03 -26.77
C GLY A 377 22.94 -0.97 -25.31
N TRP A 378 22.03 -0.97 -24.34
CA TRP A 378 22.41 -1.03 -22.93
C TRP A 378 22.82 -2.47 -22.56
N THR A 379 23.98 -2.60 -21.90
CA THR A 379 24.47 -3.90 -21.39
C THR A 379 25.08 -3.73 -20.01
N GLY A 380 24.88 -4.71 -19.14
CA GLY A 380 25.46 -4.74 -17.81
C GLY A 380 25.46 -6.13 -17.19
N LYS A 381 25.94 -6.23 -15.94
CA LYS A 381 25.97 -7.49 -15.19
C LYS A 381 25.40 -7.34 -13.79
N MET A 382 24.61 -8.33 -13.38
CA MET A 382 24.22 -8.54 -11.99
C MET A 382 25.45 -8.93 -11.14
N PRO A 383 25.37 -8.85 -9.80
CA PRO A 383 26.51 -9.19 -8.93
C PRO A 383 27.04 -10.61 -9.08
N ASN A 384 26.19 -11.58 -9.41
CA ASN A 384 26.56 -12.98 -9.69
C ASN A 384 27.07 -13.21 -11.13
N GLY A 385 27.14 -12.16 -11.96
CA GLY A 385 27.62 -12.23 -13.34
C GLY A 385 26.53 -12.40 -14.40
N ASP A 386 25.26 -12.57 -14.01
CA ASP A 386 24.16 -12.67 -14.97
C ASP A 386 24.12 -11.43 -15.87
N GLN A 387 24.02 -11.67 -17.18
CA GLN A 387 23.97 -10.60 -18.15
C GLN A 387 22.60 -9.92 -18.14
N ILE A 388 22.64 -8.60 -18.24
CA ILE A 388 21.48 -7.75 -18.46
C ILE A 388 21.66 -7.12 -19.84
N ALA A 389 20.76 -7.44 -20.76
CA ALA A 389 20.75 -6.93 -22.13
C ALA A 389 19.32 -7.05 -22.71
N GLN A 390 19.12 -6.56 -23.94
CA GLN A 390 17.89 -6.85 -24.67
C GLN A 390 17.67 -8.37 -24.79
N GLY A 391 16.43 -8.81 -24.56
CA GLY A 391 16.07 -10.24 -24.54
C GLY A 391 16.34 -10.94 -23.20
N SER A 392 16.84 -10.23 -22.17
CA SER A 392 16.87 -10.77 -20.80
C SER A 392 15.46 -11.02 -20.26
N SER A 393 15.29 -12.11 -19.51
CA SER A 393 14.06 -12.45 -18.79
C SER A 393 14.22 -12.25 -17.29
N PHE A 394 13.12 -12.40 -16.53
CA PHE A 394 13.17 -12.34 -15.07
C PHE A 394 14.19 -13.35 -14.51
N LEU A 395 14.14 -14.59 -15.01
CA LEU A 395 15.02 -15.69 -14.64
C LEU A 395 16.46 -15.48 -15.12
N SER A 396 16.67 -14.96 -16.34
CA SER A 396 18.03 -14.83 -16.88
C SER A 396 18.89 -13.86 -16.07
N MET A 397 18.27 -12.83 -15.49
CA MET A 397 18.92 -11.86 -14.59
C MET A 397 18.94 -12.33 -13.12
N ARG A 398 18.39 -13.52 -12.84
CA ARG A 398 18.25 -14.09 -11.50
C ARG A 398 18.51 -15.60 -11.55
N SER A 399 19.62 -16.00 -12.15
CA SER A 399 19.97 -17.41 -12.36
C SER A 399 20.08 -18.21 -11.06
N MET A 400 20.28 -17.53 -9.92
CA MET A 400 20.28 -18.15 -8.60
C MET A 400 18.98 -18.90 -8.28
N PHE A 401 17.84 -18.54 -8.88
CA PHE A 401 16.58 -19.28 -8.70
C PHE A 401 16.67 -20.73 -9.18
N LYS A 402 17.58 -21.05 -10.12
CA LYS A 402 17.77 -22.44 -10.59
C LYS A 402 18.33 -23.36 -9.50
N ASN A 403 18.89 -22.78 -8.43
CA ASN A 403 19.39 -23.51 -7.27
C ASN A 403 18.35 -23.62 -6.14
N ASP A 404 17.16 -23.01 -6.30
CA ASP A 404 16.10 -23.09 -5.31
C ASP A 404 15.54 -24.53 -5.25
N PRO A 405 15.34 -25.13 -4.05
CA PRO A 405 14.79 -26.48 -3.92
C PRO A 405 13.41 -26.66 -4.58
N GLN A 406 12.63 -25.58 -4.73
CA GLN A 406 11.33 -25.60 -5.39
C GLN A 406 11.40 -25.27 -6.88
N TRP A 407 12.57 -24.92 -7.43
CA TRP A 407 12.76 -24.64 -8.86
C TRP A 407 12.20 -25.73 -9.78
N PRO A 408 12.35 -27.04 -9.49
CA PRO A 408 11.79 -28.08 -10.35
C PRO A 408 10.29 -27.95 -10.62
N LYS A 409 9.50 -27.44 -9.65
CA LYS A 409 8.07 -27.18 -9.86
C LYS A 409 7.84 -26.07 -10.88
N VAL A 410 8.57 -24.97 -10.75
CA VAL A 410 8.46 -23.82 -11.66
C VAL A 410 8.96 -24.20 -13.05
N GLN A 411 10.11 -24.86 -13.15
CA GLN A 411 10.65 -25.34 -14.43
C GLN A 411 9.69 -26.29 -15.15
N SER A 412 9.02 -27.19 -14.41
CA SER A 412 8.01 -28.08 -15.00
C SER A 412 6.84 -27.30 -15.59
N TYR A 413 6.37 -26.25 -14.91
CA TYR A 413 5.32 -25.38 -15.43
C TYR A 413 5.76 -24.63 -16.69
N LEU A 414 6.95 -24.04 -16.69
CA LEU A 414 7.52 -23.37 -17.87
C LEU A 414 7.69 -24.32 -19.06
N ASN A 415 7.90 -25.60 -18.81
CA ASN A 415 7.98 -26.64 -19.84
C ASN A 415 6.60 -27.15 -20.32
N GLY A 416 5.51 -26.45 -19.99
CA GLY A 416 4.14 -26.79 -20.39
C GLY A 416 3.40 -27.72 -19.42
N GLY A 417 3.93 -27.92 -18.22
CA GLY A 417 3.24 -28.65 -17.13
C GLY A 417 2.10 -27.84 -16.48
N PRO A 418 1.46 -28.36 -15.43
CA PRO A 418 0.46 -27.62 -14.66
C PRO A 418 1.11 -26.49 -13.85
N ALA A 419 0.30 -25.47 -13.52
CA ALA A 419 0.75 -24.36 -12.65
C ALA A 419 1.21 -24.88 -11.27
N PRO A 420 2.30 -24.33 -10.72
CA PRO A 420 2.87 -24.85 -9.49
C PRO A 420 2.03 -24.42 -8.28
N GLU A 421 1.93 -25.32 -7.31
CA GLU A 421 1.27 -25.08 -6.02
C GLU A 421 2.31 -24.96 -4.89
N PHE A 422 2.05 -23.99 -4.02
CA PHE A 422 2.88 -23.68 -2.86
C PHE A 422 2.01 -23.48 -1.61
N THR A 423 2.59 -23.79 -0.45
CA THR A 423 2.03 -23.46 0.86
C THR A 423 3.01 -22.49 1.53
N TYR A 424 2.72 -21.20 1.47
CA TYR A 424 3.65 -20.17 1.96
C TYR A 424 3.37 -19.74 3.40
N HIS A 425 4.43 -19.62 4.18
CA HIS A 425 4.42 -19.01 5.51
C HIS A 425 4.95 -17.58 5.44
N ARG A 426 4.18 -16.69 4.81
CA ARG A 426 4.54 -15.27 4.72
C ARG A 426 4.62 -14.67 6.12
N PHE A 427 5.74 -14.05 6.48
CA PHE A 427 5.96 -13.47 7.81
C PHE A 427 4.82 -12.54 8.26
N TRP A 428 4.38 -11.63 7.37
CA TRP A 428 3.29 -10.72 7.68
C TRP A 428 1.98 -11.47 7.93
N ALA A 429 1.68 -12.53 7.17
CA ALA A 429 0.45 -13.30 7.32
C ALA A 429 0.45 -14.08 8.64
N GLN A 430 1.57 -14.71 8.99
CA GLN A 430 1.71 -15.41 10.28
C GLN A 430 1.58 -14.44 11.46
N THR A 431 2.18 -13.25 11.35
CA THR A 431 2.03 -12.20 12.35
C THR A 431 0.58 -11.71 12.44
N GLU A 432 -0.07 -11.49 11.30
CA GLU A 432 -1.46 -11.03 11.23
C GLU A 432 -2.39 -12.03 11.93
N ILE A 433 -2.22 -13.33 11.66
CA ILE A 433 -2.92 -14.45 12.31
C ILE A 433 -2.68 -14.44 13.83
N ALA A 434 -1.43 -14.29 14.27
CA ALA A 434 -1.11 -14.28 15.69
C ALA A 434 -1.69 -13.06 16.45
N THR A 435 -1.88 -11.93 15.76
CA THR A 435 -2.46 -10.72 16.36
C THR A 435 -3.99 -10.65 16.30
N ALA A 436 -4.63 -11.53 15.52
CA ALA A 436 -6.06 -11.58 15.33
C ALA A 436 -6.72 -12.44 16.41
#